data_AF-A0A087T147-F1
#
_entry.id   AF-A0A087T147-F1
#
_cell.length_a   1.000
_cell.length_b   1.000
_cell.length_c   1.000
_cell.angle_alpha   90.00
_cell.angle_beta   90.00
_cell.angle_gamma   90.00
#
_symmetry.space_group_name_H-M   'P 1'
#
loop_
_entity.id
_entity.type
_entity.pdbx_description
1 polymer ?
#
loop_
_entity_poly.entity_id
_entity_poly.type
_entity_poly.pdbx_seq_one_letter_code
_entity_poly.pdbx_strand_id
1 'polypeptide(L)' 'MTTQKQKNVIHWFRKGLRLHDQPALREGLSGATTWRCVFILDPWFAGSSNVGINKWR' A
#
# COMPACT_ATOMS: atom_id res chain seq x y z
N MET A 1 5.50 -8.55 33.46
CA MET A 1 5.54 -7.49 32.43
C MET A 1 5.30 -8.15 31.09
N THR A 2 4.15 -7.92 30.46
CA THR A 2 3.83 -8.53 29.15
C THR A 2 4.61 -7.80 28.07
N THR A 3 5.53 -8.50 27.40
CA THR A 3 6.25 -7.98 26.24
C THR A 3 5.25 -7.74 25.11
N GLN A 4 4.87 -6.49 24.87
CA GLN A 4 4.03 -6.10 23.74
C GLN A 4 4.76 -6.48 22.45
N LYS A 5 4.17 -7.36 21.64
CA LYS A 5 4.74 -7.77 20.35
C LYS A 5 4.68 -6.59 19.38
N GLN A 6 5.81 -6.25 18.75
CA GLN A 6 5.83 -5.19 17.74
C GLN A 6 4.91 -5.53 16.55
N LYS A 7 4.05 -4.58 16.19
CA LYS A 7 3.15 -4.67 15.05
C LYS A 7 3.78 -3.94 13.86
N ASN A 8 4.26 -4.70 12.88
CA ASN A 8 4.82 -4.15 11.64
C ASN A 8 3.76 -4.26 10.53
N VAL A 9 3.46 -3.16 9.85
CA VAL A 9 2.34 -3.07 8.91
C VAL A 9 2.84 -2.70 7.51
N ILE A 10 2.32 -3.42 6.51
CA ILE A 10 2.49 -3.07 5.11
C ILE A 10 1.13 -2.62 4.58
N HIS A 11 1.07 -1.40 4.07
CA HIS A 11 -0.11 -0.89 3.38
C HIS A 11 0.13 -0.98 1.87
N TRP A 12 -0.67 -1.83 1.23
CA TRP A 12 -0.56 -2.08 -0.20
C TRP A 12 -1.56 -1.22 -0.97
N PHE A 13 -1.02 -0.23 -1.67
CA PHE A 13 -1.80 0.53 -2.64
C PHE A 13 -2.04 -0.33 -3.89
N ARG A 14 -3.32 -0.48 -4.25
CA ARG A 14 -3.74 -1.07 -5.54
C ARG A 14 -4.45 -0.05 -6.43
N LYS A 15 -5.17 0.88 -5.79
CA LYS A 15 -5.85 2.06 -6.32
C LYS A 15 -5.81 3.14 -5.23
N GLY A 16 -6.11 4.39 -5.58
CA GLY A 16 -6.20 5.47 -4.60
C GLY A 16 -4.84 5.76 -3.95
N LEU A 17 -3.90 6.24 -4.76
CA LEU A 17 -2.58 6.72 -4.33
C LEU A 17 -2.71 8.02 -3.54
N ARG A 18 -3.35 7.95 -2.38
CA ARG A 18 -3.69 9.09 -1.51
C ARG A 18 -3.66 8.66 -0.05
N LEU A 19 -3.46 9.61 0.84
CA LEU A 19 -3.46 9.37 2.29
C LEU A 19 -4.79 9.71 2.97
N HIS A 20 -5.55 10.66 2.40
CA HIS A 20 -6.84 11.05 2.95
C HIS A 20 -7.93 10.03 2.64
N ASP A 21 -8.90 9.92 3.54
CA ASP A 21 -10.10 9.10 3.38
C ASP A 21 -9.78 7.66 2.91
N GLN A 22 -8.86 7.03 3.64
CA GLN A 22 -8.44 5.65 3.37
C GLN A 22 -8.62 4.79 4.63
N PRO A 23 -9.80 4.15 4.82
CA PRO A 23 -10.12 3.38 6.03
C PRO A 23 -9.12 2.25 6.33
N ALA A 24 -8.69 1.51 5.30
CA ALA A 24 -7.70 0.44 5.42
C ALA A 24 -6.34 0.94 5.95
N LEU A 25 -5.94 2.16 5.56
CA LEU A 25 -4.72 2.79 6.07
C LEU A 25 -4.88 3.12 7.56
N ARG A 26 -5.98 3.77 7.92
CA ARG A 26 -6.27 4.19 9.29
C ARG A 26 -6.33 3.01 10.25
N GLU A 27 -6.99 1.93 9.85
CA GLU A 27 -7.09 0.70 10.64
C GLU A 27 -5.75 -0.03 10.75
N GLY A 28 -4.99 -0.09 9.66
CA GLY A 28 -3.65 -0.67 9.64
C GLY A 28 -2.72 0.02 10.63
N LEU A 29 -2.71 1.35 10.65
CA LEU A 29 -1.86 2.16 11.51
C LEU A 29 -2.15 2.03 13.01
N SER A 30 -3.37 1.62 13.40
CA SER A 30 -3.75 1.52 14.81
C SER A 30 -2.84 0.54 15.56
N GLY A 31 -2.03 1.03 16.51
CA GLY A 31 -1.07 0.23 17.27
C GLY A 31 0.13 -0.29 16.49
N ALA A 32 0.38 0.21 15.27
CA ALA A 32 1.56 -0.17 14.48
C ALA A 32 2.84 0.46 15.05
N THR A 33 3.89 -0.35 15.21
CA THR A 33 5.23 0.12 15.57
C THR A 33 6.00 0.61 14.35
N THR A 34 5.83 -0.08 13.22
CA THR A 34 6.38 0.35 11.94
C THR A 34 5.36 0.21 10.82
N TRP A 35 5.50 1.06 9.81
CA TRP A 35 4.58 1.10 8.68
C TRP A 35 5.35 1.29 7.37
N ARG A 36 4.96 0.53 6.34
CA ARG A 36 5.58 0.58 5.01
C ARG A 36 4.50 0.67 3.94
N CYS A 37 4.60 1.68 3.09
CA CYS A 37 3.77 1.82 1.90
C CYS A 37 4.36 1.04 0.75
N VAL A 38 3.57 0.20 0.09
CA VAL A 38 4.01 -0.52 -1.11
C VAL A 38 3.00 -0.36 -2.23
N PHE A 39 3.51 -0.25 -3.45
CA PHE A 39 2.76 -0.42 -4.69
C PHE A 39 3.59 -1.35 -5.56
N ILE A 40 2.95 -2.40 -6.10
CA ILE A 40 3.65 -3.38 -6.93
C ILE A 40 3.48 -2.95 -8.38
N LEU A 41 4.59 -2.51 -8.99
CA LEU A 41 4.66 -2.26 -10.42
C LEU A 41 5.02 -3.57 -11.11
N ASP A 42 4.07 -4.16 -11.81
CA ASP A 42 4.30 -5.35 -12.63
C ASP A 42 4.46 -4.95 -14.11
N PRO A 43 5.69 -4.96 -14.67
CA PRO A 43 5.93 -4.63 -16.06
C PRO A 43 5.44 -5.71 -17.04
N TRP A 44 5.21 -6.94 -16.57
CA TRP A 44 4.65 -8.02 -17.40
C TRP A 44 3.12 -7.90 -17.53
N PHE A 45 2.48 -7.26 -16.55
CA PHE A 45 1.13 -6.73 -16.70
C PHE A 45 1.07 -5.57 -17.71
N ALA A 46 2.12 -4.74 -17.81
CA ALA A 46 2.14 -3.61 -18.73
C ALA A 46 2.09 -4.01 -20.22
N GLY A 47 2.68 -5.14 -20.58
CA GLY A 47 2.61 -5.69 -21.94
C GLY A 47 1.31 -6.41 -22.29
N SER A 48 0.53 -6.83 -21.28
CA SER A 48 -0.74 -7.55 -21.44
C SER A 48 -1.98 -6.68 -21.11
N SER A 49 -1.77 -5.50 -20.54
CA SER A 49 -2.84 -4.56 -20.20
C SER A 49 -2.91 -3.42 -21.21
N ASN A 50 -4.12 -3.05 -21.63
CA ASN A 50 -4.40 -1.93 -22.55
C ASN A 50 -4.18 -0.56 -21.88
N VAL A 51 -3.01 -0.34 -21.27
CA VAL A 51 -2.66 0.88 -20.55
C VAL A 51 -1.70 1.70 -21.42
N GLY A 52 -2.21 2.79 -21.99
CA GLY A 52 -1.40 3.70 -22.83
C GLY A 52 -0.33 4.46 -22.04
N ILE A 53 0.72 4.92 -22.73
CA ILE A 53 1.89 5.59 -22.15
C ILE A 53 1.54 6.81 -21.26
N ASN A 54 0.47 7.55 -21.59
CA ASN A 54 0.04 8.71 -20.81
C ASN A 54 -0.58 8.34 -19.46
N LYS A 55 -1.01 7.10 -19.27
CA LYS A 55 -1.52 6.59 -17.99
C LYS A 55 -0.43 5.91 -17.15
N TRP A 56 0.69 5.54 -17.79
CA TRP A 56 1.90 5.05 -17.11
C TRP A 56 2.76 6.16 -16.51
N ARG A 57 2.75 7.34 -17.13
CA ARG A 57 3.37 8.57 -16.61
C ARG A 57 2.52 9.20 -15.52
#